data_AF-A0A8H4QSV7-F1
#
_entry.id   AF-A0A8H4QSV7-F1
#
_cell.length_a   1.000
_cell.length_b   1.000
_cell.length_c   1.000
_cell.angle_alpha   90.00
_cell.angle_beta   90.00
_cell.angle_gamma   90.00
#
_symmetry.space_group_name_H-M   'P 1'
#
loop_
_entity.id
_entity.type
_entity.pdbx_description
1 polymer ?
#
loop_
_entity_poly.entity_id
_entity_poly.type
_entity_poly.pdbx_seq_one_letter_code
_entity_poly.pdbx_strand_id
1 'polypeptide(L)'
;MQSPMSIGSSAGRFPHNVQDETILEPSTNEELKELWKVVNGWRVSASEGRTFCLKMVSHAEEPIHVLSSSTQPFYTLKIIPTSTSGQLTLTRQDPSKTPTSASSSPKIRAPFLNAVTTKDKDKEKDTEVLSTTLEEYVRRLPPNDGLVALLYPRSASTMALNVASNPTRGDALSIIAAAERECARLVFDSDSSKYYLVHPALNHPFVVSISSSPAWSRVEYTLEHPELPRNVVKLTRDGAGMGWLEVDTSVAAKIDAHYVVDVAVTAVMLVCVEDEKSRNVERFDAPPPSLPPTSPRFSLPPLGSPRGKSKKDKKRERGGDQEYQDGGIRDGFRKSGKP
;
A
#
# COMPACT_ATOMS: atom_id res chain seq x y z
N MET A 1 -15.06 -56.69 39.93
CA MET A 1 -15.31 -55.51 39.11
C MET A 1 -14.75 -54.30 39.83
N GLN A 2 -13.62 -53.77 39.37
CA GLN A 2 -12.97 -52.55 39.87
C GLN A 2 -12.72 -51.64 38.67
N SER A 3 -13.18 -50.40 38.76
CA SER A 3 -13.04 -49.35 37.74
C SER A 3 -11.59 -48.84 37.70
N PRO A 4 -11.03 -48.45 36.53
CA PRO A 4 -9.68 -47.91 36.46
C PRO A 4 -9.64 -46.44 36.89
N MET A 5 -8.60 -46.07 37.65
CA MET A 5 -8.31 -44.69 38.05
C MET A 5 -7.78 -43.88 36.86
N SER A 6 -8.36 -42.69 36.69
CA SER A 6 -7.94 -41.70 35.68
C SER A 6 -6.59 -41.10 36.07
N ILE A 7 -5.62 -41.18 35.16
CA ILE A 7 -4.34 -40.46 35.27
C ILE A 7 -4.64 -38.97 35.16
N GLY A 8 -4.33 -38.23 36.23
CA GLY A 8 -4.43 -36.78 36.25
C GLY A 8 -3.45 -36.17 35.25
N SER A 9 -3.98 -35.70 34.12
CA SER A 9 -3.29 -34.72 33.27
C SER A 9 -3.12 -33.44 34.08
N SER A 10 -1.91 -33.19 34.56
CA SER A 10 -1.53 -31.89 35.11
C SER A 10 -1.69 -30.84 34.00
N ALA A 11 -2.69 -29.98 34.17
CA ALA A 11 -2.84 -28.77 33.39
C ALA A 11 -1.68 -27.79 33.67
N GLY A 12 -1.17 -27.14 32.63
CA GLY A 12 -0.54 -25.84 32.78
C GLY A 12 0.99 -25.75 32.78
N ARG A 13 1.72 -26.61 32.06
CA ARG A 13 3.10 -26.29 31.68
C ARG A 13 3.13 -25.74 30.25
N PHE A 14 2.91 -24.43 30.14
CA PHE A 14 3.18 -23.71 28.89
C PHE A 14 4.67 -23.91 28.55
N PRO A 15 5.03 -24.28 27.31
CA PRO A 15 6.43 -24.32 26.92
C PRO A 15 7.04 -22.94 27.17
N HIS A 16 8.12 -22.85 27.94
CA HIS A 16 8.88 -21.63 28.26
C HIS A 16 9.57 -20.97 27.05
N ASN A 17 9.12 -21.27 25.83
CA ASN A 17 9.54 -20.62 24.59
C ASN A 17 8.38 -19.81 24.00
N VAL A 18 7.46 -19.29 24.82
CA VAL A 18 6.57 -18.20 24.42
C VAL A 18 7.43 -16.94 24.33
N GLN A 19 8.08 -16.84 23.17
CA GLN A 19 8.51 -15.65 22.46
C GLN A 19 8.79 -14.45 23.35
N ASP A 20 10.08 -14.20 23.54
CA ASP A 20 10.58 -12.84 23.70
C ASP A 20 10.04 -12.05 22.49
N GLU A 21 8.92 -11.35 22.67
CA GLU A 21 8.38 -10.41 21.70
C GLU A 21 9.45 -9.33 21.55
N THR A 22 10.39 -9.53 20.64
CA THR A 22 11.26 -8.44 20.21
C THR A 22 10.32 -7.41 19.60
N ILE A 23 9.95 -6.41 20.40
CA ILE A 23 9.24 -5.22 19.97
C ILE A 23 10.05 -4.68 18.81
N LEU A 24 9.53 -4.83 17.59
CA LEU A 24 10.21 -4.35 16.40
C LEU A 24 10.17 -2.83 16.46
N GLU A 25 11.32 -2.21 16.72
CA GLU A 25 11.46 -0.76 16.71
C GLU A 25 11.77 -0.29 15.27
N PRO A 26 11.11 0.76 14.77
CA PRO A 26 11.42 1.29 13.45
C PRO A 26 12.84 1.86 13.46
N SER A 27 13.58 1.60 12.38
CA SER A 27 14.90 2.18 12.18
C SER A 27 14.86 3.70 12.27
N THR A 28 15.93 4.25 12.83
CA THR A 28 16.12 5.69 12.93
C THR A 28 16.39 6.31 11.56
N ASN A 29 16.24 7.63 11.46
CA ASN A 29 16.52 8.35 10.22
C ASN A 29 17.99 8.20 9.77
N GLU A 30 18.92 8.25 10.73
CA GLU A 30 20.35 8.06 10.51
C GLU A 30 20.63 6.72 9.85
N GLU A 31 19.96 5.67 10.32
CA GLU A 31 20.10 4.34 9.76
C GLU A 31 19.52 4.27 8.34
N LEU A 32 18.35 4.87 8.12
CA LEU A 32 17.75 4.90 6.79
C LEU A 32 18.60 5.66 5.75
N LYS A 33 19.58 6.49 6.13
CA LYS A 33 20.54 7.06 5.18
C LYS A 33 21.42 5.99 4.53
N GLU A 34 21.67 4.87 5.21
CA GLU A 34 22.37 3.72 4.61
C GLU A 34 21.45 2.95 3.67
N LEU A 35 20.20 2.67 4.10
CA LEU A 35 19.20 2.07 3.21
C LEU A 35 19.02 2.94 1.95
N TRP A 36 18.96 4.26 2.11
CA TRP A 36 18.86 5.23 1.01
C TRP A 36 19.97 5.08 -0.02
N LYS A 37 21.22 4.85 0.41
CA LYS A 37 22.31 4.57 -0.53
C LYS A 37 22.03 3.30 -1.32
N VAL A 38 21.64 2.22 -0.63
CA VAL A 38 21.40 0.91 -1.25
C VAL A 38 20.29 0.98 -2.29
N VAL A 39 19.15 1.58 -1.95
CA VAL A 39 18.00 1.69 -2.86
C VAL A 39 18.22 2.68 -4.00
N ASN A 40 19.27 3.52 -3.93
CA ASN A 40 19.74 4.34 -5.05
C ASN A 40 20.86 3.67 -5.86
N GLY A 41 21.06 2.36 -5.68
CA GLY A 41 21.99 1.55 -6.48
C GLY A 41 23.38 1.37 -5.86
N TRP A 42 23.60 1.76 -4.60
CA TRP A 42 24.84 1.44 -3.92
C TRP A 42 24.86 -0.05 -3.53
N ARG A 43 25.89 -0.78 -3.95
CA ARG A 43 26.08 -2.17 -3.50
C ARG A 43 26.81 -2.18 -2.17
N VAL A 44 26.09 -2.57 -1.12
CA VAL A 44 26.70 -2.79 0.20
C VAL A 44 27.49 -4.10 0.17
N SER A 45 28.62 -4.18 0.88
CA SER A 45 29.29 -5.46 1.08
C SER A 45 28.45 -6.36 1.99
N ALA A 46 28.54 -7.68 1.81
CA ALA A 46 27.75 -8.61 2.63
C ALA A 46 28.05 -8.48 4.15
N SER A 47 29.24 -7.99 4.52
CA SER A 47 29.65 -7.73 5.91
C SER A 47 29.12 -6.42 6.49
N GLU A 48 28.75 -5.46 5.66
CA GLU A 48 28.20 -4.15 6.06
C GLU A 48 26.67 -4.10 5.96
N GLY A 49 26.07 -5.09 5.28
CA GLY A 49 24.63 -5.19 5.14
C GLY A 49 23.95 -5.46 6.49
N ARG A 50 22.73 -4.95 6.65
CA ARG A 50 21.93 -5.12 7.86
C ARG A 50 20.44 -5.10 7.56
N THR A 51 19.65 -5.45 8.57
CA THR A 51 18.19 -5.37 8.50
C THR A 51 17.71 -3.99 8.94
N PHE A 52 16.88 -3.37 8.12
CA PHE A 52 16.15 -2.14 8.43
C PHE A 52 14.70 -2.47 8.71
N CYS A 53 14.10 -1.82 9.70
CA CYS A 53 12.70 -1.99 10.06
C CYS A 53 11.94 -0.69 9.79
N LEU A 54 10.83 -0.77 9.05
CA LEU A 54 9.98 0.37 8.71
C LEU A 54 8.58 0.12 9.28
N LYS A 55 8.03 1.11 9.99
CA LYS A 55 6.65 1.04 10.47
C LYS A 55 5.69 1.28 9.31
N MET A 56 4.79 0.34 9.10
CA MET A 56 3.71 0.42 8.11
C MET A 56 2.43 0.96 8.73
N VAL A 57 1.79 1.91 8.06
CA VAL A 57 0.44 2.38 8.35
C VAL A 57 -0.37 2.41 7.06
N SER A 58 -1.50 1.71 7.05
CA SER A 58 -2.48 1.76 5.96
C SER A 58 -3.55 2.81 6.29
N HIS A 59 -3.85 3.67 5.33
CA HIS A 59 -4.99 4.58 5.45
C HIS A 59 -6.31 3.83 5.20
N ALA A 60 -7.34 4.12 5.99
CA ALA A 60 -8.62 3.41 5.91
C ALA A 60 -9.50 3.89 4.73
N GLU A 61 -9.40 5.17 4.37
CA GLU A 61 -10.26 5.80 3.37
C GLU A 61 -9.65 5.80 1.95
N GLU A 62 -8.32 5.71 1.86
CA GLU A 62 -7.58 5.68 0.59
C GLU A 62 -6.60 4.50 0.61
N PRO A 63 -6.40 3.79 -0.52
CA PRO A 63 -5.42 2.70 -0.65
C PRO A 63 -3.99 3.27 -0.73
N ILE A 64 -3.61 3.97 0.33
CA ILE A 64 -2.29 4.55 0.58
C ILE A 64 -1.68 3.85 1.78
N HIS A 65 -0.48 3.33 1.58
CA HIS A 65 0.30 2.67 2.62
C HIS A 65 1.62 3.39 2.80
N VAL A 66 1.89 3.85 4.01
CA VAL A 66 3.10 4.59 4.35
C VAL A 66 4.01 3.70 5.18
N LEU A 67 5.26 3.59 4.76
CA LEU A 67 6.33 2.90 5.47
C LEU A 67 7.31 3.97 5.98
N SER A 68 7.49 4.02 7.28
CA SER A 68 8.16 5.13 7.97
C SER A 68 9.30 4.67 8.86
N SER A 69 10.28 5.55 9.02
CA SER A 69 11.25 5.49 10.11
C SER A 69 10.56 5.77 11.45
N SER A 70 11.35 5.89 12.51
CA SER A 70 10.84 6.38 13.80
C SER A 70 10.26 7.80 13.75
N THR A 71 10.61 8.62 12.76
CA THR A 71 10.28 10.05 12.72
C THR A 71 9.64 10.54 11.41
N GLN A 72 9.87 9.87 10.28
CA GLN A 72 9.39 10.35 8.99
C GLN A 72 9.08 9.23 7.99
N PRO A 73 8.22 9.47 7.00
CA PRO A 73 8.00 8.53 5.91
C PRO A 73 9.28 8.24 5.13
N PHE A 74 9.39 7.01 4.61
CA PHE A 74 10.46 6.60 3.72
C PHE A 74 9.91 6.07 2.40
N TYR A 75 8.94 5.15 2.42
CA TYR A 75 8.17 4.75 1.24
C TYR A 75 6.70 5.15 1.39
N THR A 76 6.09 5.54 0.27
CA THR A 76 4.63 5.66 0.16
C THR A 76 4.17 4.85 -1.05
N LEU A 77 3.32 3.86 -0.80
CA LEU A 77 2.62 3.12 -1.83
C LEU A 77 1.24 3.71 -2.02
N LYS A 78 0.89 4.04 -3.26
CA LYS A 78 -0.45 4.51 -3.63
C LYS A 78 -1.00 3.64 -4.75
N ILE A 79 -2.23 3.18 -4.58
CA ILE A 79 -2.97 2.46 -5.61
C ILE A 79 -4.15 3.34 -6.05
N ILE A 80 -4.34 3.50 -7.35
CA ILE A 80 -5.48 4.21 -7.92
C ILE A 80 -6.31 3.15 -8.65
N PRO A 81 -7.44 2.70 -8.07
CA PRO A 81 -8.31 1.74 -8.73
C PRO A 81 -8.81 2.30 -10.07
N THR A 82 -8.90 1.44 -11.07
CA THR A 82 -9.51 1.74 -12.37
C THR A 82 -10.70 0.80 -12.59
N SER A 83 -11.44 0.96 -13.69
CA SER A 83 -12.66 0.17 -13.94
C SER A 83 -12.42 -1.34 -14.02
N THR A 84 -11.23 -1.78 -14.44
CA THR A 84 -10.90 -3.21 -14.57
C THR A 84 -9.62 -3.63 -13.84
N SER A 85 -8.84 -2.67 -13.31
CA SER A 85 -7.58 -2.95 -12.63
C SER A 85 -7.20 -1.87 -11.60
N GLY A 86 -5.91 -1.50 -11.54
CA GLY A 86 -5.42 -0.36 -10.76
C GLY A 86 -4.06 0.10 -11.25
N GLN A 87 -3.75 1.38 -11.05
CA GLN A 87 -2.41 1.92 -11.22
C GLN A 87 -1.73 1.99 -9.87
N LEU A 88 -0.49 1.52 -9.77
CA LEU A 88 0.31 1.56 -8.56
C LEU A 88 1.48 2.53 -8.75
N THR A 89 1.77 3.28 -7.70
CA THR A 89 2.95 4.12 -7.61
C THR A 89 3.62 3.94 -6.26
N LEU A 90 4.91 3.64 -6.25
CA LEU A 90 5.78 3.67 -5.09
C LEU A 90 6.66 4.91 -5.18
N THR A 91 6.60 5.76 -4.15
CA THR A 91 7.50 6.90 -3.98
C THR A 91 8.42 6.70 -2.78
N ARG A 92 9.57 7.37 -2.83
CA ARG A 92 10.56 7.43 -1.76
C ARG A 92 10.80 8.86 -1.27
N GLN A 93 11.06 9.01 0.02
CA GLN A 93 11.48 10.26 0.64
C GLN A 93 12.91 10.15 1.16
N ASP A 94 13.70 11.18 0.90
CA ASP A 94 15.09 11.25 1.34
C ASP A 94 15.16 11.42 2.87
N PRO A 95 15.79 10.49 3.60
CA PRO A 95 15.90 10.59 5.06
C PRO A 95 16.63 11.86 5.51
N SER A 96 17.56 12.40 4.72
CA SER A 96 18.30 13.62 5.07
C SER A 96 17.47 14.90 5.02
N LYS A 97 16.29 14.87 4.38
CA LYS A 97 15.39 16.02 4.28
C LYS A 97 14.40 16.00 5.45
N THR A 98 14.30 17.12 6.17
CA THR A 98 13.36 17.25 7.29
C THR A 98 11.91 17.26 6.78
N PRO A 99 10.98 16.59 7.49
CA PRO A 99 9.58 16.62 7.14
C PRO A 99 9.04 18.02 7.42
N THR A 100 8.89 18.84 6.37
CA THR A 100 8.22 20.13 6.52
C THR A 100 6.73 19.85 6.69
N SER A 101 6.24 20.07 7.91
CA SER A 101 4.83 20.23 8.32
C SER A 101 3.78 19.72 7.32
N ALA A 102 3.12 18.62 7.71
CA ALA A 102 1.92 18.06 7.08
C ALA A 102 1.07 19.11 6.34
N SER A 103 1.09 19.10 5.01
CA SER A 103 0.04 19.76 4.24
C SER A 103 -0.40 18.92 3.04
N SER A 104 -1.56 18.32 3.29
CA SER A 104 -2.71 18.35 2.40
C SER A 104 -2.82 17.26 1.33
N SER A 105 -3.99 16.64 1.38
CA SER A 105 -4.58 15.64 0.49
C SER A 105 -4.01 15.62 -0.93
N PRO A 106 -3.71 14.42 -1.49
CA PRO A 106 -3.24 14.32 -2.85
C PRO A 106 -4.39 14.65 -3.81
N LYS A 107 -4.40 15.89 -4.34
CA LYS A 107 -5.33 16.29 -5.40
C LYS A 107 -5.21 15.32 -6.57
N ILE A 108 -6.30 14.61 -6.85
CA ILE A 108 -6.47 13.70 -7.97
C ILE A 108 -6.28 14.50 -9.27
N ARG A 109 -5.23 14.22 -10.04
CA ARG A 109 -5.16 14.55 -11.47
C ARG A 109 -5.11 13.23 -12.23
N ALA A 110 -6.11 13.03 -13.10
CA ALA A 110 -6.15 11.92 -14.05
C ALA A 110 -4.92 11.96 -14.99
N PRO A 111 -4.42 10.80 -15.45
CA PRO A 111 -3.21 10.72 -16.25
C PRO A 111 -3.48 10.91 -17.74
N PHE A 112 -2.38 11.01 -18.49
CA PHE A 112 -2.21 11.05 -19.95
C PHE A 112 -1.95 12.44 -20.55
N LEU A 113 -0.74 12.52 -21.13
CA LEU A 113 -0.17 13.59 -21.95
C LEU A 113 0.31 14.84 -21.21
N ASN A 114 1.55 14.79 -20.72
CA ASN A 114 2.63 15.70 -21.15
C ASN A 114 3.85 15.57 -20.21
N ALA A 115 4.76 14.68 -20.59
CA ALA A 115 6.13 14.71 -20.13
C ALA A 115 6.93 15.73 -20.96
N VAL A 116 6.58 17.03 -20.92
CA VAL A 116 7.45 18.13 -21.35
C VAL A 116 7.08 19.39 -20.55
N THR A 117 8.03 19.84 -19.75
CA THR A 117 8.15 21.18 -19.11
C THR A 117 6.97 21.69 -18.27
N THR A 118 7.11 21.59 -16.94
CA THR A 118 6.91 22.73 -16.03
C THR A 118 7.70 22.52 -14.74
N LYS A 119 8.55 23.49 -14.40
CA LYS A 119 9.22 23.61 -13.11
C LYS A 119 8.17 23.88 -12.01
N ASP A 120 7.64 22.84 -11.40
CA ASP A 120 6.94 22.95 -10.11
C ASP A 120 7.99 22.84 -8.99
N LYS A 121 8.39 23.98 -8.45
CA LYS A 121 9.43 24.10 -7.41
C LYS A 121 9.03 23.57 -6.02
N ASP A 122 7.82 23.01 -5.84
CA ASP A 122 7.34 22.49 -4.56
C ASP A 122 7.18 20.95 -4.51
N LYS A 123 7.59 20.22 -5.57
CA LYS A 123 7.46 18.74 -5.67
C LYS A 123 8.78 17.98 -5.61
N GLU A 124 9.83 18.56 -5.04
CA GLU A 124 11.15 17.92 -4.94
C GLU A 124 11.29 16.95 -3.74
N LYS A 125 10.19 16.58 -3.09
CA LYS A 125 10.21 15.81 -1.83
C LYS A 125 10.03 14.30 -2.02
N ASP A 126 9.17 13.89 -2.96
CA ASP A 126 8.83 12.50 -3.17
C ASP A 126 9.35 12.05 -4.53
N THR A 127 10.34 11.17 -4.52
CA THR A 127 10.91 10.60 -5.74
C THR A 127 10.10 9.37 -6.13
N GLU A 128 9.48 9.38 -7.30
CA GLU A 128 8.83 8.19 -7.85
C GLU A 128 9.89 7.15 -8.23
N VAL A 129 9.79 5.94 -7.66
CA VAL A 129 10.78 4.89 -7.84
C VAL A 129 10.25 3.70 -8.62
N LEU A 130 8.95 3.49 -8.60
CA LEU A 130 8.30 2.44 -9.37
C LEU A 130 6.87 2.86 -9.66
N SER A 131 6.45 2.73 -10.91
CA SER A 131 5.04 2.79 -11.30
C SER A 131 4.71 1.61 -12.19
N THR A 132 3.53 1.05 -11.98
CA THR A 132 3.07 -0.10 -12.75
C THR A 132 1.55 -0.12 -12.84
N THR A 133 1.05 -0.79 -13.87
CA THR A 133 -0.37 -1.09 -14.01
C THR A 133 -0.58 -2.53 -13.57
N LEU A 134 -1.57 -2.74 -12.71
CA LEU A 134 -1.99 -4.08 -12.32
C LEU A 134 -2.74 -4.71 -13.47
N GLU A 135 -2.42 -5.98 -13.73
CA GLU A 135 -3.10 -6.78 -14.73
C GLU A 135 -4.48 -7.20 -14.22
N GLU A 136 -5.40 -7.39 -15.16
CA GLU A 136 -6.75 -7.86 -14.86
C GLU A 136 -6.71 -9.26 -14.25
N TYR A 137 -7.65 -9.54 -13.35
CA TYR A 137 -7.74 -10.82 -12.65
C TYR A 137 -7.79 -12.03 -13.62
N VAL A 138 -8.40 -11.85 -14.80
CA VAL A 138 -8.52 -12.91 -15.82
C VAL A 138 -7.16 -13.40 -16.33
N ARG A 139 -6.12 -12.54 -16.34
CA ARG A 139 -4.75 -12.94 -16.74
C ARG A 139 -4.09 -13.91 -15.76
N ARG A 140 -4.65 -14.05 -14.54
CA ARG A 140 -4.18 -15.00 -13.52
C ARG A 140 -4.70 -16.43 -13.74
N LEU A 141 -5.71 -16.60 -14.58
CA LEU A 141 -6.38 -17.88 -14.81
C LEU A 141 -5.82 -18.57 -16.07
N PRO A 142 -5.69 -19.91 -16.08
CA PRO A 142 -5.34 -20.65 -17.29
C PRO A 142 -6.34 -20.35 -18.43
N PRO A 143 -5.89 -20.24 -19.69
CA PRO A 143 -4.55 -20.56 -20.21
C PRO A 143 -3.55 -19.38 -20.19
N ASN A 144 -3.83 -18.30 -19.44
CA ASN A 144 -2.99 -17.13 -19.40
C ASN A 144 -1.70 -17.34 -18.56
N ASP A 145 -0.79 -16.37 -18.62
CA ASP A 145 0.56 -16.45 -18.07
C ASP A 145 0.67 -16.14 -16.56
N GLY A 146 -0.46 -15.99 -15.86
CA GLY A 146 -0.47 -15.73 -14.42
C GLY A 146 -0.10 -14.30 -14.04
N LEU A 147 0.14 -13.40 -14.99
CA LEU A 147 0.76 -12.10 -14.71
C LEU A 147 -0.12 -11.23 -13.80
N VAL A 148 0.50 -10.67 -12.76
CA VAL A 148 -0.13 -9.74 -11.81
C VAL A 148 0.35 -8.31 -12.08
N ALA A 149 1.66 -8.12 -12.23
CA ALA A 149 2.25 -6.81 -12.48
C ALA A 149 3.66 -6.92 -13.11
N LEU A 150 4.00 -5.92 -13.91
CA LEU A 150 5.35 -5.68 -14.40
C LEU A 150 6.05 -4.64 -13.51
N LEU A 151 7.07 -5.04 -12.77
CA LEU A 151 7.75 -4.19 -11.80
C LEU A 151 8.98 -3.56 -12.45
N TYR A 152 8.82 -2.33 -12.93
CA TYR A 152 9.83 -1.56 -13.65
C TYR A 152 10.35 -0.40 -12.79
N PRO A 153 11.57 -0.49 -12.23
CA PRO A 153 12.18 0.62 -11.52
C PRO A 153 12.28 1.86 -12.42
N ARG A 154 11.90 3.02 -11.90
CA ARG A 154 11.82 4.28 -12.67
C ARG A 154 13.17 4.68 -13.25
N SER A 155 14.25 4.45 -12.49
CA SER A 155 15.63 4.72 -12.92
C SER A 155 16.01 3.86 -14.14
N ALA A 156 15.74 2.55 -14.09
CA ALA A 156 15.98 1.62 -15.20
C ALA A 156 15.16 2.01 -16.44
N SER A 157 13.85 2.25 -16.27
CA SER A 157 12.96 2.67 -17.36
C SER A 157 13.40 3.99 -18.00
N THR A 158 13.87 4.95 -17.20
CA THR A 158 14.36 6.23 -17.72
C THR A 158 15.62 6.06 -18.55
N MET A 159 16.55 5.20 -18.11
CA MET A 159 17.75 4.88 -18.89
C MET A 159 17.39 4.26 -20.25
N ALA A 160 16.49 3.27 -20.27
CA ALA A 160 16.04 2.64 -21.50
C ALA A 160 15.36 3.65 -22.46
N LEU A 161 14.47 4.51 -21.94
CA LEU A 161 13.77 5.52 -22.74
C LEU A 161 14.71 6.59 -23.30
N ASN A 162 15.69 7.06 -22.51
CA ASN A 162 16.66 8.05 -22.95
C ASN A 162 17.47 7.53 -24.15
N VAL A 163 17.87 6.27 -24.11
CA VAL A 163 18.58 5.61 -25.21
C VAL A 163 17.67 5.39 -26.42
N ALA A 164 16.42 4.94 -26.20
CA ALA A 164 15.45 4.76 -27.28
C ALA A 164 15.17 6.07 -28.04
N SER A 165 15.25 7.22 -27.36
CA SER A 165 15.11 8.55 -27.98
C SER A 165 16.32 8.97 -28.84
N ASN A 166 17.49 8.33 -28.65
CA ASN A 166 18.71 8.61 -29.40
C ASN A 166 19.34 7.32 -29.96
N PRO A 167 18.78 6.76 -31.05
CA PRO A 167 19.15 5.45 -31.59
C PRO A 167 20.54 5.41 -32.26
N THR A 168 21.24 6.56 -32.38
CA THR A 168 22.58 6.63 -32.96
C THR A 168 23.70 6.20 -32.00
N ARG A 169 23.34 5.92 -30.74
CA ARG A 169 24.26 5.52 -29.68
C ARG A 169 24.71 4.06 -29.88
N GLY A 170 26.01 3.84 -30.13
CA GLY A 170 26.54 2.50 -30.43
C GLY A 170 26.44 1.46 -29.30
N ASP A 171 26.27 1.90 -28.06
CA ASP A 171 26.07 1.07 -26.86
C ASP A 171 24.57 0.92 -26.49
N ALA A 172 23.64 1.41 -27.31
CA ALA A 172 22.21 1.48 -26.99
C ALA A 172 21.62 0.13 -26.54
N LEU A 173 21.91 -0.94 -27.28
CA LEU A 173 21.41 -2.29 -26.97
C LEU A 173 21.92 -2.79 -25.61
N SER A 174 23.16 -2.46 -25.25
CA SER A 174 23.73 -2.89 -23.97
C SER A 174 23.08 -2.17 -22.78
N ILE A 175 22.73 -0.89 -22.93
CA ILE A 175 22.05 -0.12 -21.89
C ILE A 175 20.60 -0.59 -21.71
N ILE A 176 19.90 -0.87 -22.81
CA ILE A 176 18.53 -1.42 -22.75
C ILE A 176 18.56 -2.79 -22.07
N ALA A 177 19.47 -3.67 -22.46
CA ALA A 177 19.61 -4.99 -21.83
C ALA A 177 19.98 -4.89 -20.33
N ALA A 178 20.78 -3.90 -19.94
CA ALA A 178 21.08 -3.64 -18.53
C ALA A 178 19.85 -3.14 -17.76
N ALA A 179 19.05 -2.24 -18.34
CA ALA A 179 17.81 -1.77 -17.73
C ALA A 179 16.76 -2.90 -17.59
N GLU A 180 16.64 -3.77 -18.58
CA GLU A 180 15.74 -4.93 -18.55
C GLU A 180 16.13 -5.93 -17.45
N ARG A 181 17.42 -6.08 -17.14
CA ARG A 181 17.89 -6.94 -16.04
C ARG A 181 17.50 -6.47 -14.65
N GLU A 182 17.08 -5.22 -14.50
CA GLU A 182 16.59 -4.64 -13.24
C GLU A 182 15.07 -4.77 -13.09
N CYS A 183 14.37 -5.23 -14.13
CA CYS A 183 12.91 -5.33 -14.14
C CYS A 183 12.45 -6.71 -13.70
N ALA A 184 11.33 -6.80 -13.00
CA ALA A 184 10.80 -8.07 -12.53
C ALA A 184 9.33 -8.27 -12.89
N ARG A 185 8.87 -9.51 -12.80
CA ARG A 185 7.48 -9.90 -13.06
C ARG A 185 6.90 -10.52 -11.80
N LEU A 186 5.79 -9.98 -11.31
CA LEU A 186 4.98 -10.61 -10.29
C LEU A 186 3.92 -11.47 -10.97
N VAL A 187 3.92 -12.77 -10.67
CA VAL A 187 3.05 -13.77 -11.29
C VAL A 187 2.32 -14.53 -10.19
N PHE A 188 1.07 -14.89 -10.43
CA PHE A 188 0.29 -15.80 -9.62
C PHE A 188 0.16 -17.13 -10.36
N ASP A 189 0.57 -18.21 -9.70
CA ASP A 189 0.36 -19.56 -10.20
C ASP A 189 -0.94 -20.11 -9.61
N SER A 190 -1.91 -20.42 -10.47
CA SER A 190 -3.19 -20.99 -10.05
C SER A 190 -3.04 -22.37 -9.45
N ASP A 191 -2.08 -23.16 -9.92
CA ASP A 191 -1.97 -24.57 -9.54
C ASP A 191 -1.40 -24.73 -8.13
N SER A 192 -0.35 -23.96 -7.81
CA SER A 192 0.18 -23.91 -6.44
C SER A 192 -0.50 -22.87 -5.54
N SER A 193 -1.35 -22.00 -6.10
CA SER A 193 -1.96 -20.86 -5.39
C SER A 193 -0.93 -19.97 -4.70
N LYS A 194 0.20 -19.72 -5.38
CA LYS A 194 1.33 -18.94 -4.85
C LYS A 194 1.70 -17.79 -5.77
N TYR A 195 2.24 -16.73 -5.17
CA TYR A 195 2.83 -15.62 -5.91
C TYR A 195 4.34 -15.85 -6.07
N TYR A 196 4.82 -15.62 -7.28
CA TYR A 196 6.21 -15.71 -7.65
C TYR A 196 6.71 -14.36 -8.18
N LEU A 197 7.83 -13.90 -7.67
CA LEU A 197 8.54 -12.74 -8.21
C LEU A 197 9.72 -13.23 -9.05
N VAL A 198 9.57 -13.14 -10.36
CA VAL A 198 10.57 -13.55 -11.35
C VAL A 198 11.49 -12.37 -11.62
N HIS A 199 12.77 -12.48 -11.26
CA HIS A 199 13.78 -11.45 -11.45
C HIS A 199 14.95 -11.99 -12.31
N PRO A 200 15.36 -11.31 -13.40
CA PRO A 200 16.39 -11.81 -14.34
C PRO A 200 17.78 -12.05 -13.73
N ALA A 201 18.09 -11.38 -12.62
CA ALA A 201 19.34 -11.58 -11.87
C ALA A 201 19.43 -12.93 -11.12
N LEU A 202 18.37 -13.73 -11.11
CA LEU A 202 18.31 -15.01 -10.39
C LEU A 202 17.80 -16.13 -11.32
N ASN A 203 18.29 -17.35 -11.09
CA ASN A 203 17.88 -18.52 -11.88
C ASN A 203 16.50 -19.07 -11.46
N HIS A 204 16.15 -18.87 -10.19
CA HIS A 204 14.87 -19.27 -9.62
C HIS A 204 14.07 -18.03 -9.18
N PRO A 205 12.73 -18.07 -9.27
CA PRO A 205 11.91 -16.98 -8.78
C PRO A 205 11.90 -16.96 -7.24
N PHE A 206 11.67 -15.79 -6.67
CA PHE A 206 11.25 -15.71 -5.28
C PHE A 206 9.83 -16.24 -5.13
N VAL A 207 9.51 -16.75 -3.95
CA VAL A 207 8.16 -17.15 -3.57
C VAL A 207 7.67 -16.21 -2.48
N VAL A 208 6.46 -15.68 -2.61
CA VAL A 208 5.82 -14.93 -1.52
C VAL A 208 5.07 -15.92 -0.64
N SER A 209 5.57 -16.13 0.58
CA SER A 209 4.97 -16.99 1.59
C SER A 209 4.08 -16.16 2.51
N ILE A 210 2.84 -16.62 2.70
CA ILE A 210 1.81 -15.95 3.51
C ILE A 210 1.51 -16.85 4.71
N SER A 211 1.80 -16.36 5.92
CA SER A 211 1.57 -17.07 7.17
C SER A 211 0.59 -16.27 8.04
N SER A 212 -0.62 -16.78 8.21
CA SER A 212 -1.65 -16.17 9.05
C SER A 212 -1.66 -16.83 10.42
N SER A 213 -1.71 -16.01 11.47
CA SER A 213 -1.76 -16.44 12.85
C SER A 213 -3.02 -15.88 13.54
N PRO A 214 -4.15 -16.63 13.51
CA PRO A 214 -5.43 -16.14 14.03
C PRO A 214 -5.39 -15.77 15.51
N ALA A 215 -4.61 -16.51 16.32
CA ALA A 215 -4.51 -16.27 17.76
C ALA A 215 -3.88 -14.90 18.10
N TRP A 216 -3.07 -14.33 17.20
CA TRP A 216 -2.44 -13.02 17.38
C TRP A 216 -2.95 -11.98 16.39
N SER A 217 -3.97 -12.30 15.59
CA SER A 217 -4.50 -11.42 14.53
C SER A 217 -3.40 -10.83 13.65
N ARG A 218 -2.40 -11.65 13.31
CA ARG A 218 -1.17 -11.27 12.62
C ARG A 218 -1.03 -12.04 11.33
N VAL A 219 -0.60 -11.38 10.27
CA VAL A 219 -0.24 -12.03 9.00
C VAL A 219 1.17 -11.62 8.62
N GLU A 220 2.00 -12.60 8.28
CA GLU A 220 3.35 -12.40 7.79
C GLU A 220 3.43 -12.72 6.30
N TYR A 221 4.05 -11.82 5.55
CA TYR A 221 4.39 -11.98 4.14
C TYR A 221 5.90 -11.97 4.03
N THR A 222 6.47 -13.03 3.49
CA THR A 222 7.93 -13.16 3.36
C THR A 222 8.31 -13.43 1.92
N LEU A 223 9.37 -12.76 1.47
CA LEU A 223 9.94 -12.99 0.15
C LEU A 223 11.08 -13.99 0.26
N GLU A 224 10.76 -15.27 0.05
CA GLU A 224 11.65 -16.40 0.21
C GLU A 224 12.36 -16.72 -1.11
N HIS A 225 13.62 -17.16 -1.04
CA HIS A 225 14.38 -17.65 -2.18
C HIS A 225 15.28 -18.83 -1.77
N PRO A 226 15.29 -19.94 -2.54
CA PRO A 226 16.02 -21.14 -2.15
C PRO A 226 17.55 -20.95 -2.09
N GLU A 227 18.10 -20.03 -2.87
CA GLU A 227 19.55 -19.78 -2.90
C GLU A 227 20.02 -18.70 -1.90
N LEU A 228 19.08 -18.05 -1.19
CA LEU A 228 19.41 -16.97 -0.25
C LEU A 228 19.32 -17.49 1.19
N PRO A 229 20.22 -17.06 2.08
CA PRO A 229 20.26 -17.57 3.46
C PRO A 229 19.12 -17.06 4.34
N ARG A 230 18.49 -15.94 3.95
CA ARG A 230 17.44 -15.23 4.68
C ARG A 230 16.55 -14.51 3.66
N ASN A 231 15.39 -14.06 4.12
CA ASN A 231 14.43 -13.33 3.30
C ASN A 231 14.92 -11.90 3.05
N VAL A 232 14.82 -11.42 1.81
CA VAL A 232 15.19 -10.04 1.46
C VAL A 232 14.23 -9.05 2.13
N VAL A 233 12.94 -9.40 2.12
CA VAL A 233 11.86 -8.59 2.67
C VAL A 233 10.92 -9.47 3.50
N LYS A 234 10.52 -8.97 4.66
CA LYS A 234 9.45 -9.53 5.48
C LYS A 234 8.49 -8.41 5.88
N LEU A 235 7.21 -8.58 5.60
CA LEU A 235 6.15 -7.68 6.06
C LEU A 235 5.29 -8.40 7.09
N THR A 236 5.15 -7.81 8.26
CA THR A 236 4.22 -8.25 9.30
C THR A 236 3.07 -7.27 9.38
N ARG A 237 1.83 -7.76 9.31
CA ARG A 237 0.60 -6.97 9.42
C ARG A 237 -0.19 -7.37 10.64
N ASP A 238 -0.76 -6.39 11.32
CA ASP A 238 -1.80 -6.62 12.32
C ASP A 238 -3.20 -6.43 11.73
N GLY A 239 -4.22 -6.91 12.45
CA GLY A 239 -5.62 -6.75 12.06
C GLY A 239 -6.16 -5.31 12.15
N ALA A 240 -5.35 -4.34 12.61
CA ALA A 240 -5.74 -2.94 12.79
C ALA A 240 -5.25 -2.03 11.65
N GLY A 241 -4.58 -2.60 10.63
CA GLY A 241 -4.07 -1.84 9.51
C GLY A 241 -2.66 -1.27 9.73
N MET A 242 -1.97 -1.66 10.80
CA MET A 242 -0.56 -1.33 11.07
C MET A 242 0.35 -2.54 10.82
N GLY A 243 1.66 -2.32 10.82
CA GLY A 243 2.61 -3.38 10.57
C GLY A 243 4.07 -2.93 10.58
N TRP A 244 4.94 -3.85 10.24
CA TRP A 244 6.38 -3.67 10.19
C TRP A 244 6.96 -4.34 8.94
N LEU A 245 7.73 -3.59 8.18
CA LEU A 245 8.46 -4.08 7.01
C LEU A 245 9.94 -4.15 7.36
N GLU A 246 10.50 -5.34 7.29
CA GLU A 246 11.92 -5.61 7.46
C GLU A 246 12.58 -5.77 6.08
N VAL A 247 13.72 -5.10 5.87
CA VAL A 247 14.50 -5.14 4.64
C VAL A 247 15.93 -5.53 4.98
N ASP A 248 16.40 -6.68 4.51
CA ASP A 248 17.77 -7.17 4.74
C ASP A 248 18.70 -6.84 3.56
N THR A 249 19.52 -5.81 3.73
CA THR A 249 20.46 -5.38 2.69
C THR A 249 21.67 -6.30 2.55
N SER A 250 21.99 -7.12 3.56
CA SER A 250 23.07 -8.12 3.46
C SER A 250 22.69 -9.25 2.49
N VAL A 251 21.40 -9.58 2.43
CA VAL A 251 20.86 -10.53 1.45
C VAL A 251 20.73 -9.86 0.09
N ALA A 252 20.19 -8.64 0.03
CA ALA A 252 20.04 -7.91 -1.23
C ALA A 252 21.39 -7.73 -1.96
N ALA A 253 22.48 -7.54 -1.23
CA ALA A 253 23.84 -7.43 -1.78
C ALA A 253 24.30 -8.64 -2.61
N LYS A 254 23.75 -9.84 -2.33
CA LYS A 254 24.08 -11.09 -3.02
C LYS A 254 23.40 -11.21 -4.38
N ILE A 255 22.43 -10.36 -4.67
CA ILE A 255 21.69 -10.34 -5.92
C ILE A 255 22.38 -9.35 -6.85
N ASP A 256 22.59 -9.74 -8.10
CA ASP A 256 23.21 -8.88 -9.10
C ASP A 256 22.19 -7.92 -9.74
N ALA A 257 21.63 -7.03 -8.90
CA ALA A 257 20.63 -6.05 -9.29
C ALA A 257 20.68 -4.82 -8.35
N HIS A 258 20.59 -3.62 -8.92
CA HIS A 258 20.70 -2.36 -8.19
C HIS A 258 19.39 -1.94 -7.53
N TYR A 259 18.25 -2.29 -8.12
CA TYR A 259 16.92 -1.83 -7.66
C TYR A 259 16.07 -2.96 -7.07
N VAL A 260 16.68 -4.10 -6.74
CA VAL A 260 15.96 -5.28 -6.24
C VAL A 260 15.18 -5.01 -4.96
N VAL A 261 15.65 -4.10 -4.10
CA VAL A 261 14.96 -3.76 -2.85
C VAL A 261 13.60 -3.10 -3.15
N ASP A 262 13.54 -2.10 -4.03
CA ASP A 262 12.27 -1.45 -4.37
C ASP A 262 11.29 -2.44 -5.02
N VAL A 263 11.81 -3.31 -5.89
CA VAL A 263 11.04 -4.36 -6.54
C VAL A 263 10.48 -5.35 -5.52
N ALA A 264 11.31 -5.82 -4.58
CA ALA A 264 10.91 -6.75 -3.53
C ALA A 264 9.86 -6.15 -2.58
N VAL A 265 10.08 -4.90 -2.14
CA VAL A 265 9.12 -4.17 -1.30
C VAL A 265 7.78 -4.01 -2.03
N THR A 266 7.81 -3.59 -3.30
CA THR A 266 6.58 -3.44 -4.11
C THR A 266 5.83 -4.76 -4.24
N ALA A 267 6.54 -5.86 -4.54
CA ALA A 267 5.93 -7.17 -4.71
C ALA A 267 5.22 -7.66 -3.44
N VAL A 268 5.89 -7.58 -2.29
CA VAL A 268 5.31 -8.00 -1.00
C VAL A 268 4.13 -7.12 -0.62
N MET A 269 4.23 -5.80 -0.81
CA MET A 269 3.13 -4.89 -0.53
C MET A 269 1.92 -5.14 -1.44
N LEU A 270 2.15 -5.46 -2.71
CA LEU A 270 1.08 -5.81 -3.65
C LEU A 270 0.32 -7.07 -3.25
N VAL A 271 1.07 -8.13 -2.91
CA VAL A 271 0.46 -9.37 -2.42
C VAL A 271 -0.30 -9.12 -1.13
N CYS A 272 0.25 -8.30 -0.22
CA CYS A 272 -0.45 -7.93 1.01
C CYS A 272 -1.77 -7.22 0.74
N VAL A 273 -1.79 -6.22 -0.15
CA VAL A 273 -3.02 -5.50 -0.49
C VAL A 273 -4.05 -6.42 -1.13
N GLU A 274 -3.61 -7.32 -2.00
CA GLU A 274 -4.51 -8.26 -2.66
C GLU A 274 -5.10 -9.30 -1.68
N ASP A 275 -4.26 -9.84 -0.81
CA ASP A 275 -4.66 -10.81 0.22
C ASP A 275 -5.60 -10.16 1.27
N GLU A 276 -5.34 -8.91 1.65
CA GLU A 276 -6.26 -8.12 2.50
C GLU A 276 -7.63 -7.90 1.83
N LYS A 277 -7.68 -7.62 0.53
CA LYS A 277 -8.95 -7.50 -0.20
C LYS A 277 -9.71 -8.82 -0.19
N SER A 278 -9.04 -9.92 -0.52
CA SER A 278 -9.66 -11.25 -0.53
C SER A 278 -10.20 -11.66 0.84
N ARG A 279 -9.44 -11.40 1.92
CA ARG A 279 -9.89 -11.70 3.29
C ARG A 279 -10.98 -10.77 3.82
N ASN A 280 -10.96 -9.49 3.45
CA ASN A 280 -12.02 -8.56 3.86
C ASN A 280 -13.36 -8.89 3.17
N VAL A 281 -13.33 -9.48 1.95
CA VAL A 281 -14.54 -10.00 1.30
C VAL A 281 -15.13 -11.20 2.06
N GLU A 282 -14.31 -12.00 2.74
CA GLU A 282 -14.78 -13.12 3.58
C GLU A 282 -15.30 -12.68 4.96
N ARG A 283 -15.04 -11.43 5.39
CA ARG A 283 -15.50 -10.90 6.67
C ARG A 283 -16.95 -10.42 6.56
N PHE A 284 -17.88 -11.37 6.60
CA PHE A 284 -19.32 -11.12 6.63
C PHE A 284 -19.68 -10.26 7.86
N ASP A 285 -20.39 -9.14 7.65
CA ASP A 285 -20.90 -8.32 8.74
C ASP A 285 -21.78 -9.18 9.65
N ALA A 286 -21.57 -9.07 10.97
CA ALA A 286 -22.41 -9.75 11.93
C ALA A 286 -23.87 -9.36 11.67
N PRO A 287 -24.82 -10.33 11.60
CA PRO A 287 -26.22 -9.99 11.42
C PRO A 287 -26.63 -8.97 12.48
N PRO A 288 -27.39 -7.93 12.11
CA PRO A 288 -27.75 -6.87 13.03
C PRO A 288 -28.34 -7.49 14.30
N PRO A 289 -28.01 -6.96 15.49
CA PRO A 289 -28.51 -7.52 16.73
C PRO A 289 -30.03 -7.58 16.66
N SER A 290 -30.58 -8.79 16.75
CA SER A 290 -32.01 -9.00 16.79
C SER A 290 -32.56 -8.21 17.97
N LEU A 291 -33.29 -7.13 17.67
CA LEU A 291 -33.94 -6.32 18.68
C LEU A 291 -34.84 -7.25 19.52
N PRO A 292 -34.73 -7.23 20.87
CA PRO A 292 -35.61 -8.01 21.71
C PRO A 292 -37.06 -7.55 21.51
N PRO A 293 -38.06 -8.46 21.53
CA PRO A 293 -39.45 -8.09 21.31
C PRO A 293 -39.89 -7.07 22.37
N THR A 294 -40.29 -5.89 21.91
CA THR A 294 -40.89 -4.86 22.74
C THR A 294 -42.23 -5.36 23.28
N SER A 295 -42.26 -5.70 24.56
CA SER A 295 -43.48 -6.02 25.30
C SER A 295 -44.51 -4.88 25.19
N PRO A 296 -45.81 -5.16 25.06
CA PRO A 296 -46.83 -4.13 24.84
C PRO A 296 -46.99 -3.25 26.09
N ARG A 297 -46.93 -1.92 25.88
CA ARG A 297 -47.21 -0.92 26.93
C ARG A 297 -48.70 -0.92 27.26
N PHE A 298 -49.03 -1.23 28.51
CA PHE A 298 -50.35 -0.96 29.06
C PHE A 298 -50.57 0.56 29.20
N SER A 299 -51.65 1.03 28.60
CA SER A 299 -52.17 2.40 28.69
C SER A 299 -53.02 2.59 29.95
N LEU A 300 -52.77 3.66 30.71
CA LEU A 300 -53.70 4.20 31.72
C LEU A 300 -53.98 5.69 31.43
N PRO A 301 -55.19 6.22 31.73
CA PRO A 301 -55.72 7.48 31.21
C PRO A 301 -55.44 8.70 32.13
N PRO A 302 -55.78 9.94 31.67
CA PRO A 302 -55.19 11.18 32.18
C PRO A 302 -56.04 11.85 33.26
N LEU A 303 -55.41 12.65 34.15
CA LEU A 303 -56.14 13.56 35.03
C LEU A 303 -55.35 14.85 35.35
N GLY A 304 -55.94 15.98 34.95
CA GLY A 304 -55.92 17.22 35.73
C GLY A 304 -54.77 18.22 35.55
N SER A 305 -54.95 19.20 34.65
CA SER A 305 -54.35 20.54 34.79
C SER A 305 -55.13 21.34 35.87
N PRO A 306 -54.53 22.34 36.56
CA PRO A 306 -54.58 23.70 35.98
C PRO A 306 -53.47 24.70 36.36
N ARG A 307 -53.27 25.64 35.42
CA ARG A 307 -52.99 27.10 35.57
C ARG A 307 -51.63 27.61 36.07
N GLY A 308 -50.99 28.44 35.23
CA GLY A 308 -49.92 29.37 35.66
C GLY A 308 -49.22 30.22 34.59
N LYS A 309 -49.97 31.09 33.88
CA LYS A 309 -49.60 32.37 33.21
C LYS A 309 -48.15 32.65 32.69
N SER A 310 -48.12 32.95 31.37
CA SER A 310 -47.46 34.11 30.69
C SER A 310 -45.92 34.18 30.64
N LYS A 311 -45.22 34.67 29.61
CA LYS A 311 -45.55 35.55 28.48
C LYS A 311 -44.38 35.56 27.48
N LYS A 312 -44.71 35.78 26.19
CA LYS A 312 -44.00 36.63 25.20
C LYS A 312 -42.95 36.01 24.26
N ASP A 313 -43.47 35.63 23.09
CA ASP A 313 -43.08 36.07 21.74
C ASP A 313 -41.64 36.56 21.46
N LYS A 314 -40.98 35.94 20.47
CA LYS A 314 -40.88 36.59 19.15
C LYS A 314 -40.51 35.64 18.00
N LYS A 315 -41.35 35.73 16.99
CA LYS A 315 -41.41 35.15 15.64
C LYS A 315 -40.37 35.76 14.68
N ARG A 316 -39.84 34.96 13.75
CA ARG A 316 -39.62 35.26 12.31
C ARG A 316 -38.98 34.03 11.63
N GLU A 317 -39.79 33.18 11.01
CA GLU A 317 -40.19 33.21 9.57
C GLU A 317 -39.03 32.89 8.61
N ARG A 318 -38.98 31.60 8.23
CA ARG A 318 -38.50 31.11 6.93
C ARG A 318 -39.70 31.05 5.99
N GLY A 319 -39.49 31.35 4.71
CA GLY A 319 -40.45 31.03 3.65
C GLY A 319 -40.11 31.78 2.36
N GLY A 320 -39.96 31.06 1.26
CA GLY A 320 -39.75 31.61 -0.07
C GLY A 320 -39.17 30.59 -1.03
N ASP A 321 -40.07 29.75 -1.56
CA ASP A 321 -39.83 28.76 -2.62
C ASP A 321 -39.61 29.40 -4.01
N GLN A 322 -39.25 28.52 -4.94
CA GLN A 322 -39.13 28.58 -6.42
C GLN A 322 -40.22 29.43 -7.12
N GLU A 323 -40.09 29.97 -8.34
CA GLU A 323 -39.88 29.26 -9.62
C GLU A 323 -39.82 30.27 -10.83
N TYR A 324 -38.93 30.00 -11.79
CA TYR A 324 -38.92 30.17 -13.29
C TYR A 324 -39.28 31.46 -14.10
N GLN A 325 -38.57 31.51 -15.26
CA GLN A 325 -38.86 32.12 -16.60
C GLN A 325 -38.69 33.65 -16.75
N ASP A 326 -38.28 34.24 -17.88
CA ASP A 326 -37.81 33.85 -19.22
C ASP A 326 -37.31 35.14 -19.92
N GLY A 327 -36.42 35.00 -20.92
CA GLY A 327 -36.37 35.85 -22.13
C GLY A 327 -35.80 37.28 -22.09
N GLY A 328 -34.77 37.53 -22.91
CA GLY A 328 -34.77 38.76 -23.73
C GLY A 328 -33.46 39.55 -23.94
N ILE A 329 -32.74 39.21 -25.02
CA ILE A 329 -32.27 40.11 -26.11
C ILE A 329 -31.08 41.10 -25.88
N ARG A 330 -30.00 40.80 -26.63
CA ARG A 330 -29.13 41.61 -27.53
C ARG A 330 -28.63 43.02 -27.15
N ASP A 331 -27.31 43.19 -27.24
CA ASP A 331 -26.53 43.99 -28.22
C ASP A 331 -25.14 44.21 -27.56
N GLY A 332 -23.98 44.06 -28.15
CA GLY A 332 -23.48 44.47 -29.46
C GLY A 332 -22.04 44.96 -29.23
N PHE A 333 -21.22 44.91 -30.29
CA PHE A 333 -19.89 45.50 -30.44
C PHE A 333 -18.61 44.67 -30.22
N ARG A 334 -18.14 44.25 -31.41
CA ARG A 334 -16.89 43.70 -31.90
C ARG A 334 -15.68 44.64 -31.81
N LYS A 335 -14.50 43.99 -31.71
CA LYS A 335 -13.22 44.17 -32.47
C LYS A 335 -12.47 45.49 -32.27
N SER A 336 -11.14 45.60 -32.41
CA SER A 336 -10.07 44.81 -33.05
C SER A 336 -8.73 45.39 -32.54
N GLY A 337 -7.67 44.60 -32.36
CA GLY A 337 -6.63 44.35 -33.38
C GLY A 337 -5.49 45.38 -33.25
N LYS A 338 -4.31 44.96 -32.73
CA LYS A 338 -3.05 44.67 -33.48
C LYS A 338 -2.36 45.92 -34.05
N PRO A 339 -1.01 45.96 -34.16
CA PRO A 339 -0.16 44.98 -34.84
C PRO A 339 0.39 43.84 -33.98
#